data_AF-A0A0D1XA66-F1
#
_entry.id   AF-A0A0D1XA66-F1
#
_cell.length_a   1.000
_cell.length_b   1.000
_cell.length_c   1.000
_cell.angle_alpha   90.00
_cell.angle_beta   90.00
_cell.angle_gamma   90.00
#
_symmetry.space_group_name_H-M   'P 1'
#
loop_
_entity.id
_entity.type
_entity.pdbx_description
1 polymer ?
#
loop_
_entity_poly.entity_id
_entity_poly.type
_entity_poly.pdbx_seq_one_letter_code
_entity_poly.pdbx_strand_id
1 'polypeptide(L)'
;MESPKTKPKLGQKFHCYGISFKWTSLHKSAEELNKLVFTYDKLATDTVNYLQENATSNKDVHGRDLFKLLKDEAEDGGVVGQLWDQVNTVPEWVDWQQIERGQKVFWRYVGPALVALGQMSLLGSFGYGRAVRVLDKTGGWKTENTFRRLLETTQHTLDVHKDLKSLQPGGDGWESSIRVRLLHSSVRRRIMALAREKPEYYDKIVDGVPINDMDSIITMNDFSSLVMYLGLPRQGIYPSKQEIADYLATWRYICYIMGTPDFFLETPESAKAMMESIFLSEVKPDEQAGVISNNMINALVGQAPSYASRGFLQAMVYWLNGKEIARSLEIEAPSLYHTSLVAGQCWLFMLLTYPRRFTPTFIDDRINEATKKKIYDALVHNKEKGALGYKAKFTFKWIPALDFRTPPGDTKADRTKDSGALKHFGPEAVSIVTLLMTAFSAAGGVWGAFSTAKKFGLLPAWPAWLPEFMLRLAKPTFSP
;
A
#
# COMPACT_ATOMS: atom_id res chain seq x y z
N MET A 1 -17.85 14.25 -2.34
CA MET A 1 -18.07 15.16 -3.49
C MET A 1 -18.81 14.37 -4.57
N GLU A 2 -19.88 14.89 -5.20
CA GLU A 2 -20.52 14.16 -6.32
C GLU A 2 -19.61 14.17 -7.55
N SER A 3 -19.47 13.02 -8.22
CA SER A 3 -18.74 12.93 -9.49
C SER A 3 -19.41 13.83 -10.55
N PRO A 4 -18.64 14.42 -11.50
CA PRO A 4 -19.23 15.29 -12.52
C PRO A 4 -20.30 14.56 -13.33
N LYS A 5 -21.51 15.15 -13.41
CA LYS A 5 -22.65 14.58 -14.16
C LYS A 5 -22.47 14.63 -15.68
N THR A 6 -21.53 15.43 -16.16
CA THR A 6 -21.20 15.59 -17.58
C THR A 6 -19.70 15.38 -17.80
N LYS A 7 -19.32 14.87 -18.97
CA LYS A 7 -17.91 14.68 -19.35
C LYS A 7 -17.10 15.97 -19.18
N PRO A 8 -16.00 15.95 -18.40
CA PRO A 8 -15.14 17.12 -18.24
C PRO A 8 -14.59 17.67 -19.55
N LYS A 9 -14.39 18.99 -19.63
CA LYS A 9 -13.75 19.66 -20.79
C LYS A 9 -12.23 19.57 -20.69
N LEU A 10 -11.54 19.49 -21.84
CA LEU A 10 -10.08 19.55 -21.88
C LEU A 10 -9.56 20.84 -21.22
N GLY A 11 -8.55 20.71 -20.37
CA GLY A 11 -7.97 21.82 -19.61
C GLY A 11 -8.77 22.26 -18.39
N GLN A 12 -9.96 21.70 -18.16
CA GLN A 12 -10.75 21.96 -16.94
C GLN A 12 -9.94 21.55 -15.70
N LYS A 13 -9.90 22.43 -14.71
CA LYS A 13 -9.19 22.19 -13.45
C LYS A 13 -10.12 21.49 -12.46
N PHE A 14 -9.58 20.50 -11.77
CA PHE A 14 -10.24 19.79 -10.68
C PHE A 14 -9.43 19.92 -9.40
N HIS A 15 -10.14 19.94 -8.28
CA HIS A 15 -9.59 19.83 -6.94
C HIS A 15 -10.47 18.88 -6.13
N CYS A 16 -9.94 17.71 -5.79
CA CYS A 16 -10.63 16.72 -4.95
C CYS A 16 -9.62 16.05 -4.03
N TYR A 17 -9.97 15.79 -2.77
CA TYR A 17 -9.15 14.98 -1.85
C TYR A 17 -7.67 15.41 -1.73
N GLY A 18 -7.42 16.73 -1.80
CA GLY A 18 -6.09 17.31 -1.70
C GLY A 18 -5.20 17.12 -2.94
N ILE A 19 -5.76 16.72 -4.08
CA ILE A 19 -5.08 16.69 -5.38
C ILE A 19 -5.66 17.76 -6.31
N SER A 20 -4.80 18.37 -7.13
CA SER A 20 -5.20 19.37 -8.13
C SER A 20 -4.62 19.02 -9.48
N PHE A 21 -5.47 18.98 -10.51
CA PHE A 21 -5.04 18.58 -11.85
C PHE A 21 -5.87 19.23 -12.95
N LYS A 22 -5.37 19.14 -14.19
CA LYS A 22 -6.08 19.57 -15.40
C LYS A 22 -6.49 18.34 -16.18
N TRP A 23 -7.74 18.29 -16.60
CA TRP A 23 -8.26 17.23 -17.45
C TRP A 23 -7.56 17.20 -18.81
N THR A 24 -7.16 16.01 -19.26
CA THR A 24 -6.48 15.77 -20.56
C THR A 24 -7.21 14.69 -21.34
N SER A 25 -6.79 14.45 -22.59
CA SER A 25 -7.30 13.37 -23.43
C SER A 25 -7.00 11.96 -22.89
N LEU A 26 -6.05 11.83 -21.95
CA LEU A 26 -5.69 10.55 -21.33
C LEU A 26 -6.62 10.17 -20.17
N HIS A 27 -7.34 11.15 -19.60
CA HIS A 27 -8.25 10.90 -18.49
C HIS A 27 -9.50 10.15 -18.97
N LYS A 28 -10.07 9.33 -18.07
CA LYS A 28 -11.29 8.56 -18.30
C LYS A 28 -12.44 9.16 -17.51
N SER A 29 -13.53 9.48 -18.20
CA SER A 29 -14.74 9.95 -17.52
C SER A 29 -15.37 8.86 -16.65
N ALA A 30 -16.20 9.25 -15.69
CA ALA A 30 -16.93 8.31 -14.84
C ALA A 30 -17.77 7.31 -15.66
N GLU A 31 -18.36 7.74 -16.79
CA GLU A 31 -19.10 6.86 -17.70
C GLU A 31 -18.20 5.81 -18.36
N GLU A 32 -17.00 6.20 -18.79
CA GLU A 32 -16.02 5.28 -19.39
C GLU A 32 -15.53 4.25 -18.36
N LEU A 33 -15.25 4.70 -17.13
CA LEU A 33 -14.83 3.83 -16.03
C LEU A 33 -15.96 2.90 -15.57
N ASN A 34 -17.21 3.36 -15.58
CA ASN A 34 -18.36 2.54 -15.19
C ASN A 34 -18.58 1.34 -16.11
N LYS A 35 -18.04 1.32 -17.34
CA LYS A 35 -18.11 0.13 -18.20
C LYS A 35 -17.25 -1.02 -17.66
N LEU A 36 -16.16 -0.69 -16.97
CA LEU A 36 -15.20 -1.65 -16.44
C LEU A 36 -15.72 -2.37 -15.19
N VAL A 37 -16.83 -1.91 -14.59
CA VAL A 37 -17.44 -2.62 -13.44
C VAL A 37 -18.19 -3.88 -13.87
N PHE A 38 -18.46 -4.04 -15.17
CA PHE A 38 -19.18 -5.18 -15.74
C PHE A 38 -18.28 -6.16 -16.49
N THR A 39 -17.00 -5.85 -16.64
CA THR A 39 -15.98 -6.73 -17.21
C THR A 39 -15.10 -7.30 -16.11
N TYR A 40 -14.52 -8.47 -16.35
CA TYR A 40 -13.69 -9.20 -15.40
C TYR A 40 -12.87 -10.25 -16.14
N ASP A 41 -11.89 -10.82 -15.44
CA ASP A 41 -11.07 -11.93 -15.92
C ASP A 41 -11.90 -13.22 -16.13
N LYS A 42 -12.45 -13.38 -17.33
CA LYS A 42 -13.21 -14.56 -17.74
C LYS A 42 -12.34 -15.81 -17.78
N LEU A 43 -11.13 -15.71 -18.32
CA LEU A 43 -10.22 -16.85 -18.47
C LEU A 43 -9.95 -17.51 -17.11
N ALA A 44 -9.50 -16.75 -16.10
CA ALA A 44 -9.26 -17.33 -14.79
C ALA A 44 -10.55 -17.75 -14.08
N THR A 45 -11.68 -17.09 -14.33
CA THR A 45 -12.98 -17.50 -13.77
C THR A 45 -13.40 -18.87 -14.31
N ASP A 46 -13.29 -19.07 -15.62
CA ASP A 46 -13.67 -20.31 -16.29
C ASP A 46 -12.69 -21.45 -15.94
N THR A 47 -11.39 -21.15 -15.81
CA THR A 47 -10.40 -22.10 -15.26
C THR A 47 -10.77 -22.53 -13.84
N VAL A 48 -11.11 -21.59 -12.95
CA VAL A 48 -11.50 -21.94 -11.57
C VAL A 48 -12.80 -22.74 -11.54
N ASN A 49 -13.78 -22.44 -12.40
CA ASN A 49 -15.00 -23.25 -12.52
C ASN A 49 -14.65 -24.69 -12.92
N TYR A 50 -13.85 -24.86 -13.98
CA TYR A 50 -13.39 -26.16 -14.45
C TYR A 50 -12.67 -26.96 -13.37
N LEU A 51 -11.64 -26.37 -12.73
CA LEU A 51 -10.84 -27.04 -11.70
C LEU A 51 -11.68 -27.41 -10.47
N GLN A 52 -12.70 -26.63 -10.13
CA GLN A 52 -13.55 -26.90 -8.97
C GLN A 52 -14.62 -27.96 -9.24
N GLU A 53 -15.08 -28.08 -10.50
CA GLU A 53 -16.12 -29.03 -10.94
C GLU A 53 -15.56 -30.40 -11.33
N ASN A 54 -14.36 -30.47 -11.93
CA ASN A 54 -13.76 -31.70 -12.43
C ASN A 54 -12.78 -32.38 -11.47
N ALA A 55 -12.44 -31.77 -10.34
CA ALA A 55 -11.53 -32.37 -9.38
C ALA A 55 -12.15 -33.62 -8.71
N THR A 56 -11.62 -34.79 -9.08
CA THR A 56 -12.09 -36.15 -8.78
C THR A 56 -12.04 -36.61 -7.32
N SER A 57 -11.79 -35.73 -6.34
CA SER A 57 -11.67 -36.12 -4.92
C SER A 57 -12.63 -35.38 -3.98
N ASN A 58 -13.37 -36.17 -3.20
CA ASN A 58 -14.39 -35.80 -2.23
C ASN A 58 -13.84 -35.12 -0.94
N LYS A 59 -12.81 -34.27 -1.06
CA LYS A 59 -12.19 -33.54 0.07
C LYS A 59 -12.24 -32.03 -0.16
N ASP A 60 -12.76 -31.34 0.85
CA ASP A 60 -12.90 -29.89 1.04
C ASP A 60 -12.50 -29.00 -0.16
N VAL A 61 -13.51 -28.53 -0.89
CA VAL A 61 -13.40 -27.66 -2.06
C VAL A 61 -12.64 -26.36 -1.77
N HIS A 62 -12.64 -25.91 -0.51
CA HIS A 62 -12.21 -24.56 -0.12
C HIS A 62 -10.74 -24.48 0.32
N GLY A 63 -10.12 -25.61 0.70
CA GLY A 63 -8.71 -25.69 1.11
C GLY A 63 -7.72 -26.04 -0.01
N ARG A 64 -8.19 -26.21 -1.26
CA ARG A 64 -7.39 -26.75 -2.37
C ARG A 64 -6.33 -25.76 -2.86
N ASP A 65 -5.17 -26.29 -3.23
CA ASP A 65 -4.07 -25.55 -3.85
C ASP A 65 -4.36 -25.43 -5.35
N LEU A 66 -5.19 -24.46 -5.75
CA LEU A 66 -5.64 -24.29 -7.15
C LEU A 66 -4.49 -24.06 -8.11
N PHE A 67 -3.39 -23.44 -7.67
CA PHE A 67 -2.20 -23.28 -8.50
C PHE A 67 -1.55 -24.63 -8.82
N LYS A 68 -1.52 -25.55 -7.84
CA LYS A 68 -1.03 -26.90 -8.09
C LYS A 68 -1.91 -27.63 -9.11
N LEU A 69 -3.23 -27.55 -8.98
CA LEU A 69 -4.16 -28.16 -9.96
C LEU A 69 -4.02 -27.54 -11.35
N LEU A 70 -3.92 -26.22 -11.45
CA LEU A 70 -3.65 -25.52 -12.71
C LEU A 70 -2.39 -26.07 -13.39
N LYS A 71 -1.32 -26.30 -12.62
CA LYS A 71 -0.06 -26.84 -13.14
C LYS A 71 -0.18 -28.31 -13.55
N ASP A 72 -0.84 -29.13 -12.73
CA ASP A 72 -0.95 -30.58 -12.93
C ASP A 72 -1.88 -30.89 -14.13
N GLU A 73 -2.90 -30.08 -14.38
CA GLU A 73 -3.89 -30.26 -15.47
C GLU A 73 -3.59 -29.41 -16.72
N ALA A 74 -2.46 -28.69 -16.76
CA ALA A 74 -2.12 -27.80 -17.87
C ALA A 74 -1.94 -28.53 -19.21
N GLU A 75 -1.38 -29.75 -19.19
CA GLU A 75 -1.11 -30.56 -20.38
C GLU A 75 -2.38 -31.08 -21.06
N ASP A 76 -3.50 -31.16 -20.32
CA ASP A 76 -4.80 -31.60 -20.83
C ASP A 76 -5.46 -30.56 -21.76
N GLY A 77 -4.92 -29.33 -21.81
CA GLY A 77 -5.37 -28.25 -22.69
C GLY A 77 -6.64 -27.55 -22.22
N GLY A 78 -7.47 -27.11 -23.17
CA GLY A 78 -8.71 -26.37 -22.88
C GLY A 78 -8.47 -25.04 -22.15
N VAL A 79 -9.39 -24.67 -21.26
CA VAL A 79 -9.33 -23.39 -20.52
C VAL A 79 -8.21 -23.36 -19.46
N VAL A 80 -7.80 -24.53 -18.95
CA VAL A 80 -6.67 -24.65 -18.02
C VAL A 80 -5.35 -24.40 -18.77
N GLY A 81 -5.15 -25.08 -19.90
CA GLY A 81 -4.01 -24.86 -20.79
C GLY A 81 -3.90 -23.42 -21.28
N GLN A 82 -5.02 -22.80 -21.70
CA GLN A 82 -5.02 -21.38 -22.12
C GLN A 82 -4.55 -20.43 -21.03
N LEU A 83 -5.00 -20.61 -19.77
CA LEU A 83 -4.53 -19.79 -18.66
C LEU A 83 -3.04 -20.04 -18.40
N TRP A 84 -2.62 -21.31 -18.42
CA TRP A 84 -1.23 -21.70 -18.22
C TRP A 84 -0.29 -21.11 -19.28
N ASP A 85 -0.67 -21.17 -20.55
CA ASP A 85 0.07 -20.59 -21.66
C ASP A 85 0.18 -19.07 -21.52
N GLN A 86 -0.92 -18.39 -21.16
CA GLN A 86 -0.91 -16.94 -20.96
C GLN A 86 0.10 -16.54 -19.88
N VAL A 87 0.08 -17.20 -18.71
CA VAL A 87 0.94 -16.82 -17.60
C VAL A 87 2.41 -17.20 -17.81
N ASN A 88 2.71 -18.17 -18.69
CA ASN A 88 4.07 -18.50 -19.09
C ASN A 88 4.60 -17.66 -20.28
N THR A 89 3.71 -16.98 -21.01
CA THR A 89 4.07 -16.12 -22.13
C THR A 89 4.50 -14.73 -21.63
N VAL A 90 5.69 -14.30 -22.03
CA VAL A 90 6.19 -12.94 -21.74
C VAL A 90 5.77 -11.99 -22.87
N PRO A 91 4.99 -10.93 -22.61
CA PRO A 91 4.59 -9.97 -23.64
C PRO A 91 5.79 -9.24 -24.28
N GLU A 92 5.67 -8.89 -25.55
CA GLU A 92 6.75 -8.22 -26.32
C GLU A 92 7.21 -6.88 -25.73
N TRP A 93 6.32 -6.18 -25.02
CA TRP A 93 6.63 -4.89 -24.39
C TRP A 93 7.44 -5.01 -23.09
N VAL A 94 7.69 -6.22 -22.59
CA VAL A 94 8.42 -6.44 -21.34
C VAL A 94 9.92 -6.23 -21.54
N ASP A 95 10.45 -5.20 -20.88
CA ASP A 95 11.90 -4.99 -20.72
C ASP A 95 12.34 -5.44 -19.32
N TRP A 96 13.08 -6.55 -19.23
CA TRP A 96 13.59 -7.08 -17.97
C TRP A 96 14.59 -6.15 -17.28
N GLN A 97 15.37 -5.38 -18.03
CA GLN A 97 16.29 -4.40 -17.43
C GLN A 97 15.49 -3.24 -16.82
N GLN A 98 14.40 -2.83 -17.45
CA GLN A 98 13.47 -1.84 -16.90
C GLN A 98 12.84 -2.33 -15.60
N ILE A 99 12.33 -3.57 -15.59
CA ILE A 99 11.76 -4.19 -14.39
C ILE A 99 12.80 -4.30 -13.27
N GLU A 100 14.03 -4.69 -13.56
CA GLU A 100 15.10 -4.78 -12.55
C GLU A 100 15.36 -3.42 -11.89
N ARG A 101 15.42 -2.34 -12.69
CA ARG A 101 15.53 -0.99 -12.14
C ARG A 101 14.31 -0.63 -11.30
N GLY A 102 13.10 -1.01 -11.71
CA GLY A 102 11.87 -0.82 -10.93
C GLY A 102 11.91 -1.53 -9.57
N GLN A 103 12.45 -2.75 -9.53
CA GLN A 103 12.69 -3.47 -8.28
C GLN A 103 13.69 -2.73 -7.38
N LYS A 104 14.76 -2.16 -7.95
CA LYS A 104 15.71 -1.34 -7.18
C LYS A 104 15.06 -0.05 -6.64
N VAL A 105 14.15 0.57 -7.39
CA VAL A 105 13.37 1.73 -6.93
C VAL A 105 12.55 1.36 -5.69
N PHE A 106 11.85 0.22 -5.71
CA PHE A 106 11.13 -0.27 -4.53
C PHE A 106 12.05 -0.41 -3.32
N TRP A 107 13.19 -1.11 -3.45
CA TRP A 107 14.11 -1.32 -2.34
C TRP A 107 14.76 -0.03 -1.83
N ARG A 108 14.99 0.94 -2.71
CA ARG A 108 15.48 2.27 -2.31
C ARG A 108 14.49 2.97 -1.38
N TYR A 109 13.20 2.83 -1.68
CA TYR A 109 12.10 3.51 -1.00
C TYR A 109 11.22 2.57 -0.15
N VAL A 110 11.70 1.39 0.23
CA VAL A 110 10.84 0.33 0.81
C VAL A 110 10.11 0.77 2.08
N GLY A 111 10.76 1.54 2.96
CA GLY A 111 10.14 2.09 4.16
C GLY A 111 8.93 2.98 3.84
N PRO A 112 9.12 4.13 3.16
CA PRO A 112 8.01 5.01 2.79
C PRO A 112 7.02 4.36 1.82
N ALA A 113 7.45 3.43 0.95
CA ALA A 113 6.56 2.68 0.07
C ALA A 113 5.62 1.76 0.87
N LEU A 114 6.13 0.98 1.84
CA LEU A 114 5.29 0.15 2.71
C LEU A 114 4.33 0.98 3.58
N VAL A 115 4.76 2.16 4.03
CA VAL A 115 3.87 3.12 4.73
C VAL A 115 2.77 3.61 3.79
N ALA A 116 3.10 4.01 2.56
CA ALA A 116 2.09 4.42 1.58
C ALA A 116 1.14 3.28 1.22
N LEU A 117 1.64 2.06 1.03
CA LEU A 117 0.83 0.88 0.75
C LEU A 117 -0.11 0.53 1.93
N GLY A 118 0.40 0.57 3.15
CA GLY A 118 -0.42 0.31 4.33
C GLY A 118 -1.49 1.37 4.58
N GLN A 119 -1.14 2.65 4.45
CA GLN A 119 -1.98 3.76 4.92
C GLN A 119 -2.81 4.43 3.82
N MET A 120 -2.34 4.45 2.58
CA MET A 120 -3.09 5.02 1.44
C MET A 120 -3.70 3.94 0.57
N SER A 121 -2.91 2.94 0.15
CA SER A 121 -3.45 1.89 -0.70
C SER A 121 -4.49 1.08 0.06
N LEU A 122 -4.17 0.46 1.20
CA LEU A 122 -5.13 -0.43 1.87
C LEU A 122 -6.21 0.32 2.67
N LEU A 123 -5.83 1.32 3.48
CA LEU A 123 -6.80 2.09 4.28
C LEU A 123 -7.57 3.14 3.47
N GLY A 124 -6.90 3.79 2.51
CA GLY A 124 -7.52 4.80 1.65
C GLY A 124 -8.38 4.21 0.54
N SER A 125 -8.07 2.99 0.06
CA SER A 125 -8.91 2.31 -0.95
C SER A 125 -10.26 1.83 -0.43
N PHE A 126 -10.46 1.79 0.90
CA PHE A 126 -11.80 1.65 1.45
C PHE A 126 -12.69 2.85 1.12
N GLY A 127 -12.12 3.99 0.74
CA GLY A 127 -12.87 5.08 0.14
C GLY A 127 -13.56 4.72 -1.18
N TYR A 128 -13.25 3.59 -1.81
CA TYR A 128 -13.95 3.08 -2.99
C TYR A 128 -15.03 2.06 -2.55
N GLY A 129 -16.29 2.52 -2.44
CA GLY A 129 -17.38 1.73 -1.84
C GLY A 129 -17.62 0.33 -2.42
N ARG A 130 -17.32 0.10 -3.72
CA ARG A 130 -17.51 -1.22 -4.35
C ARG A 130 -16.52 -2.29 -3.88
N ALA A 131 -15.24 -1.95 -3.73
CA ALA A 131 -14.23 -2.88 -3.22
C ALA A 131 -14.58 -3.31 -1.78
N VAL A 132 -15.04 -2.35 -0.96
CA VAL A 132 -15.51 -2.60 0.41
C VAL A 132 -16.64 -3.64 0.44
N ARG A 133 -17.59 -3.60 -0.49
CA ARG A 133 -18.73 -4.54 -0.56
C ARG A 133 -18.27 -5.99 -0.74
N VAL A 134 -17.20 -6.23 -1.49
CA VAL A 134 -16.60 -7.56 -1.64
C VAL A 134 -15.86 -7.96 -0.37
N LEU A 135 -15.05 -7.06 0.19
CA LEU A 135 -14.23 -7.35 1.36
C LEU A 135 -15.09 -7.63 2.60
N ASP A 136 -16.13 -6.83 2.81
CA ASP A 136 -17.11 -6.94 3.89
C ASP A 136 -17.71 -8.36 3.97
N LYS A 137 -17.96 -8.95 2.81
CA LYS A 137 -18.58 -10.27 2.66
C LYS A 137 -17.65 -11.45 2.90
N THR A 138 -16.33 -11.25 2.84
CA THR A 138 -15.35 -12.37 2.97
C THR A 138 -15.01 -12.71 4.42
N GLY A 139 -15.22 -11.79 5.36
CA GLY A 139 -14.98 -12.01 6.80
C GLY A 139 -13.55 -12.10 7.28
N GLY A 140 -12.57 -11.94 6.39
CA GLY A 140 -11.18 -11.85 6.83
C GLY A 140 -10.73 -10.47 7.32
N TRP A 141 -11.59 -9.44 7.25
CA TRP A 141 -11.30 -8.08 7.72
C TRP A 141 -11.82 -7.77 9.14
N LYS A 142 -12.08 -8.82 9.93
CA LYS A 142 -12.16 -8.69 11.38
C LYS A 142 -10.80 -8.29 11.93
N THR A 143 -10.77 -7.50 13.01
CA THR A 143 -9.53 -7.05 13.68
C THR A 143 -8.54 -8.18 13.98
N GLU A 144 -9.06 -9.37 14.32
CA GLU A 144 -8.26 -10.56 14.66
C GLU A 144 -7.47 -11.15 13.48
N ASN A 145 -8.01 -11.04 12.27
CA ASN A 145 -7.47 -11.67 11.07
C ASN A 145 -6.74 -10.68 10.15
N THR A 146 -7.10 -9.40 10.27
CA THR A 146 -6.63 -8.34 9.38
C THR A 146 -5.11 -8.26 9.34
N PHE A 147 -4.44 -8.26 10.50
CA PHE A 147 -2.97 -8.16 10.54
C PHE A 147 -2.28 -9.27 9.74
N ARG A 148 -2.76 -10.52 9.86
CA ARG A 148 -2.20 -11.65 9.12
C ARG A 148 -2.44 -11.54 7.62
N ARG A 149 -3.62 -11.08 7.19
CA ARG A 149 -3.91 -10.81 5.77
C ARG A 149 -3.01 -9.72 5.20
N LEU A 150 -2.76 -8.66 5.97
CA LEU A 150 -1.84 -7.59 5.58
C LEU A 150 -0.42 -8.13 5.35
N LEU A 151 0.05 -9.06 6.19
CA LEU A 151 1.34 -9.72 6.00
C LEU A 151 1.36 -10.62 4.75
N GLU A 152 0.27 -11.31 4.41
CA GLU A 152 0.17 -12.09 3.17
C GLU A 152 0.27 -11.18 1.92
N THR A 153 -0.44 -10.05 1.90
CA THR A 153 -0.31 -9.05 0.82
C THR A 153 1.08 -8.41 0.79
N THR A 154 1.67 -8.14 1.96
CA THR A 154 3.04 -7.63 2.06
C THR A 154 4.03 -8.62 1.47
N GLN A 155 3.88 -9.91 1.77
CA GLN A 155 4.73 -10.96 1.19
C GLN A 155 4.63 -11.01 -0.34
N HIS A 156 3.43 -10.93 -0.93
CA HIS A 156 3.27 -10.82 -2.38
C HIS A 156 4.05 -9.62 -2.94
N THR A 157 3.92 -8.45 -2.30
CA THR A 157 4.66 -7.24 -2.72
C THR A 157 6.17 -7.43 -2.62
N LEU A 158 6.67 -8.11 -1.58
CA LEU A 158 8.10 -8.40 -1.45
C LEU A 158 8.56 -9.40 -2.52
N ASP A 159 7.79 -10.45 -2.77
CA ASP A 159 8.13 -11.52 -3.71
C ASP A 159 8.25 -10.98 -5.15
N VAL A 160 7.34 -10.10 -5.59
CA VAL A 160 7.42 -9.49 -6.94
C VAL A 160 8.59 -8.50 -7.08
N HIS A 161 9.13 -7.98 -5.97
CA HIS A 161 10.29 -7.08 -5.98
C HIS A 161 11.61 -7.76 -5.57
N LYS A 162 11.58 -9.06 -5.25
CA LYS A 162 12.74 -9.79 -4.68
C LYS A 162 13.96 -9.75 -5.61
N ASP A 163 13.76 -10.19 -6.85
CA ASP A 163 14.72 -10.18 -7.95
C ASP A 163 14.00 -10.55 -9.27
N LEU A 164 14.69 -10.48 -10.41
CA LEU A 164 14.10 -10.83 -11.70
C LEU A 164 13.61 -12.28 -11.76
N LYS A 165 14.39 -13.22 -11.20
CA LYS A 165 14.04 -14.66 -11.24
C LYS A 165 12.74 -14.92 -10.50
N SER A 166 12.46 -14.17 -9.44
CA SER A 166 11.22 -14.24 -8.70
C SER A 166 10.01 -13.83 -9.55
N LEU A 167 10.14 -12.82 -10.41
CA LEU A 167 9.02 -12.30 -11.20
C LEU A 167 8.89 -12.97 -12.58
N GLN A 168 9.95 -13.58 -13.10
CA GLN A 168 9.94 -14.37 -14.33
C GLN A 168 9.09 -15.66 -14.18
N PRO A 169 8.59 -16.24 -15.30
CA PRO A 169 7.84 -17.50 -15.26
C PRO A 169 8.55 -18.59 -14.44
N GLY A 170 7.81 -19.21 -13.52
CA GLY A 170 8.32 -20.20 -12.56
C GLY A 170 8.90 -19.63 -11.26
N GLY A 171 9.00 -18.30 -11.12
CA GLY A 171 9.50 -17.63 -9.91
C GLY A 171 8.46 -17.48 -8.77
N ASP A 172 8.93 -17.08 -7.58
CA ASP A 172 8.08 -16.91 -6.38
C ASP A 172 7.04 -15.77 -6.54
N GLY A 173 7.45 -14.61 -7.05
CA GLY A 173 6.59 -13.45 -7.35
C GLY A 173 5.59 -13.73 -8.47
N TRP A 174 6.02 -14.49 -9.48
CA TRP A 174 5.15 -14.99 -10.55
C TRP A 174 4.09 -15.95 -10.02
N GLU A 175 4.49 -16.97 -9.25
CA GLU A 175 3.59 -17.96 -8.64
C GLU A 175 2.59 -17.28 -7.70
N SER A 176 3.07 -16.40 -6.82
CA SER A 176 2.21 -15.69 -5.88
C SER A 176 1.16 -14.82 -6.58
N SER A 177 1.53 -14.16 -7.69
CA SER A 177 0.59 -13.37 -8.50
C SER A 177 -0.52 -14.24 -9.12
N ILE A 178 -0.18 -15.42 -9.64
CA ILE A 178 -1.17 -16.37 -10.18
C ILE A 178 -2.08 -16.90 -9.07
N ARG A 179 -1.52 -17.21 -7.90
CA ARG A 179 -2.30 -17.66 -6.74
C ARG A 179 -3.34 -16.62 -6.31
N VAL A 180 -2.97 -15.34 -6.30
CA VAL A 180 -3.90 -14.23 -6.04
C VAL A 180 -4.97 -14.13 -7.14
N ARG A 181 -4.59 -14.27 -8.42
CA ARG A 181 -5.54 -14.30 -9.55
C ARG A 181 -6.60 -15.40 -9.40
N LEU A 182 -6.18 -16.62 -9.04
CA LEU A 182 -7.08 -17.75 -8.78
C LEU A 182 -7.95 -17.54 -7.53
N LEU A 183 -7.41 -16.93 -6.48
CA LEU A 183 -8.16 -16.55 -5.28
C LEU A 183 -9.26 -15.56 -5.62
N HIS A 184 -8.96 -14.51 -6.39
CA HIS A 184 -9.92 -13.50 -6.83
C HIS A 184 -11.07 -14.14 -7.62
N SER A 185 -10.76 -15.03 -8.56
CA SER A 185 -11.77 -15.78 -9.31
C SER A 185 -12.62 -16.70 -8.42
N SER A 186 -12.03 -17.31 -7.39
CA SER A 186 -12.77 -18.13 -6.41
C SER A 186 -13.73 -17.29 -5.56
N VAL A 187 -13.30 -16.12 -5.09
CA VAL A 187 -14.15 -15.17 -4.35
C VAL A 187 -15.32 -14.71 -5.23
N ARG A 188 -15.04 -14.31 -6.48
CA ARG A 188 -16.05 -13.89 -7.45
C ARG A 188 -17.10 -14.97 -7.68
N ARG A 189 -16.66 -16.20 -7.95
CA ARG A 189 -17.54 -17.37 -8.14
C ARG A 189 -18.47 -17.57 -6.94
N ARG A 190 -17.93 -17.51 -5.72
CA ARG A 190 -18.70 -17.70 -4.49
C ARG A 190 -19.73 -16.59 -4.26
N ILE A 191 -19.35 -15.32 -4.37
CA ILE A 191 -20.28 -14.19 -4.21
C ILE A 191 -21.40 -14.26 -5.26
N MET A 192 -21.05 -14.57 -6.50
CA MET A 192 -22.03 -14.71 -7.58
C MET A 192 -23.00 -15.87 -7.36
N ALA A 193 -22.55 -16.98 -6.77
CA ALA A 193 -23.41 -18.09 -6.38
C ALA A 193 -24.39 -17.69 -5.28
N LEU A 194 -23.91 -17.03 -4.22
CA LEU A 194 -24.76 -16.54 -3.13
C LEU A 194 -25.77 -15.49 -3.60
N ALA A 195 -25.37 -14.61 -4.51
CA ALA A 195 -26.26 -13.61 -5.10
C ALA A 195 -27.31 -14.21 -6.07
N ARG A 196 -27.14 -15.46 -6.52
CA ARG A 196 -28.20 -16.19 -7.23
C ARG A 196 -29.21 -16.80 -6.27
N GLU A 197 -28.74 -17.27 -5.11
CA GLU A 197 -29.59 -17.81 -4.04
C GLU A 197 -30.41 -16.70 -3.36
N LYS A 198 -29.78 -15.55 -3.10
CA LYS A 198 -30.38 -14.40 -2.41
C LYS A 198 -30.00 -13.10 -3.14
N PRO A 199 -30.81 -12.58 -4.09
CA PRO A 199 -30.46 -11.42 -4.90
C PRO A 199 -30.08 -10.16 -4.12
N GLU A 200 -30.72 -9.90 -2.98
CA GLU A 200 -30.43 -8.79 -2.08
C GLU A 200 -29.07 -8.90 -1.38
N TYR A 201 -28.39 -10.06 -1.49
CA TYR A 201 -27.06 -10.25 -0.94
C TYR A 201 -26.03 -9.33 -1.59
N TYR A 202 -26.09 -9.13 -2.92
CA TYR A 202 -25.10 -8.33 -3.65
C TYR A 202 -25.74 -7.67 -4.88
N ASP A 203 -25.70 -6.35 -4.91
CA ASP A 203 -26.34 -5.54 -5.94
C ASP A 203 -25.45 -5.43 -7.18
N LYS A 204 -25.70 -6.28 -8.17
CA LYS A 204 -24.89 -6.30 -9.42
C LYS A 204 -25.14 -5.10 -10.32
N ILE A 205 -26.24 -4.37 -10.13
CA ILE A 205 -26.57 -3.19 -10.95
C ILE A 205 -25.71 -2.03 -10.49
N VAL A 206 -25.58 -1.86 -9.17
CA VAL A 206 -24.81 -0.77 -8.56
C VAL A 206 -23.33 -1.14 -8.40
N ASP A 207 -23.03 -2.36 -7.97
CA ASP A 207 -21.66 -2.78 -7.64
C ASP A 207 -20.94 -3.48 -8.80
N GLY A 208 -21.65 -3.81 -9.89
CA GLY A 208 -21.09 -4.56 -11.01
C GLY A 208 -20.83 -6.03 -10.69
N VAL A 209 -19.84 -6.64 -11.34
CA VAL A 209 -19.38 -8.01 -11.02
C VAL A 209 -18.36 -7.93 -9.88
N PRO A 210 -18.36 -8.82 -8.88
CA PRO A 210 -17.35 -8.79 -7.82
C PRO A 210 -15.93 -8.91 -8.38
N ILE A 211 -15.02 -8.04 -7.92
CA ILE A 211 -13.62 -8.02 -8.39
C ILE A 211 -13.61 -7.83 -9.92
N ASN A 212 -14.33 -6.82 -10.39
CA ASN A 212 -14.35 -6.45 -11.80
C ASN A 212 -13.01 -5.82 -12.23
N ASP A 213 -12.89 -5.49 -13.52
CA ASP A 213 -11.69 -4.86 -14.06
C ASP A 213 -11.43 -3.49 -13.43
N MET A 214 -12.48 -2.73 -13.10
CA MET A 214 -12.31 -1.44 -12.42
C MET A 214 -11.71 -1.61 -11.02
N ASP A 215 -12.25 -2.53 -10.20
CA ASP A 215 -11.72 -2.82 -8.86
C ASP A 215 -10.25 -3.30 -8.94
N SER A 216 -9.94 -4.09 -9.97
CA SER A 216 -8.59 -4.60 -10.22
C SER A 216 -7.63 -3.47 -10.63
N ILE A 217 -8.05 -2.57 -11.54
CA ILE A 217 -7.28 -1.39 -11.95
C ILE A 217 -7.06 -0.43 -10.78
N ILE A 218 -8.08 -0.18 -9.95
CA ILE A 218 -7.96 0.64 -8.74
C ILE A 218 -6.89 0.05 -7.82
N THR A 219 -6.98 -1.26 -7.55
CA THR A 219 -6.01 -1.94 -6.70
C THR A 219 -4.60 -1.79 -7.29
N MET A 220 -4.41 -2.10 -8.58
CA MET A 220 -3.10 -1.97 -9.24
C MET A 220 -2.58 -0.53 -9.24
N ASN A 221 -3.45 0.47 -9.43
CA ASN A 221 -3.12 1.88 -9.31
C ASN A 221 -2.60 2.23 -7.91
N ASP A 222 -3.24 1.69 -6.87
CA ASP A 222 -2.85 1.94 -5.48
C ASP A 222 -1.47 1.36 -5.14
N PHE A 223 -1.10 0.23 -5.77
CA PHE A 223 0.23 -0.36 -5.66
C PHE A 223 1.29 0.34 -6.52
N SER A 224 0.89 1.08 -7.56
CA SER A 224 1.78 1.63 -8.58
C SER A 224 1.78 3.17 -8.59
N SER A 225 0.93 3.79 -9.41
CA SER A 225 0.82 5.24 -9.62
C SER A 225 0.65 6.00 -8.32
N LEU A 226 -0.21 5.52 -7.42
CA LEU A 226 -0.49 6.19 -6.16
C LEU A 226 0.77 6.30 -5.30
N VAL A 227 1.57 5.24 -5.21
CA VAL A 227 2.83 5.24 -4.45
C VAL A 227 3.78 6.30 -5.01
N MET A 228 3.92 6.36 -6.34
CA MET A 228 4.86 7.27 -7.00
C MET A 228 4.43 8.74 -6.98
N TYR A 229 3.13 9.00 -7.20
CA TYR A 229 2.63 10.38 -7.39
C TYR A 229 2.05 11.02 -6.14
N LEU A 230 1.64 10.23 -5.13
CA LEU A 230 1.10 10.75 -3.88
C LEU A 230 1.80 10.18 -2.65
N GLY A 231 1.99 8.87 -2.58
CA GLY A 231 2.55 8.18 -1.41
C GLY A 231 3.94 8.69 -1.01
N LEU A 232 4.90 8.66 -1.95
CA LEU A 232 6.24 9.19 -1.71
C LEU A 232 6.25 10.72 -1.59
N PRO A 233 5.58 11.51 -2.48
CA PRO A 233 5.57 12.97 -2.36
C PRO A 233 4.96 13.50 -1.06
N ARG A 234 3.88 12.88 -0.54
CA ARG A 234 3.30 13.25 0.76
C ARG A 234 4.23 12.93 1.93
N GLN A 235 5.26 12.13 1.73
CA GLN A 235 6.35 11.88 2.69
C GLN A 235 7.61 12.70 2.40
N GLY A 236 7.54 13.65 1.46
CA GLY A 236 8.65 14.53 1.09
C GLY A 236 9.64 13.93 0.09
N ILE A 237 9.33 12.78 -0.51
CA ILE A 237 10.21 12.09 -1.47
C ILE A 237 9.64 12.23 -2.88
N TYR A 238 10.46 12.77 -3.79
CA TYR A 238 10.08 13.01 -5.19
C TYR A 238 10.93 12.16 -6.12
N PRO A 239 10.43 11.00 -6.60
CA PRO A 239 11.14 10.15 -7.56
C PRO A 239 11.44 10.89 -8.87
N SER A 240 12.53 10.49 -9.53
CA SER A 240 12.83 10.96 -10.88
C SER A 240 11.89 10.36 -11.91
N LYS A 241 11.79 10.98 -13.10
CA LYS A 241 10.95 10.47 -14.21
C LYS A 241 11.29 9.02 -14.58
N GLN A 242 12.57 8.66 -14.57
CA GLN A 242 13.03 7.31 -14.87
C GLN A 242 12.61 6.32 -13.76
N GLU A 243 12.77 6.70 -12.49
CA GLU A 243 12.34 5.84 -11.37
C GLU A 243 10.82 5.57 -11.43
N ILE A 244 10.03 6.57 -11.80
CA ILE A 244 8.58 6.41 -12.00
C ILE A 244 8.32 5.42 -13.14
N ALA A 245 8.90 5.65 -14.33
CA ALA A 245 8.69 4.77 -15.48
C ALA A 245 9.10 3.32 -15.20
N ASP A 246 10.25 3.12 -14.55
CA ASP A 246 10.76 1.79 -14.20
C ASP A 246 9.85 1.08 -13.19
N TYR A 247 9.37 1.79 -12.16
CA TYR A 247 8.47 1.21 -11.15
C TYR A 247 7.09 0.85 -11.74
N LEU A 248 6.55 1.71 -12.60
CA LEU A 248 5.26 1.44 -13.26
C LEU A 248 5.35 0.26 -14.22
N ALA A 249 6.48 0.08 -14.92
CA ALA A 249 6.70 -1.08 -15.78
C ALA A 249 6.67 -2.42 -15.03
N THR A 250 7.25 -2.46 -13.81
CA THR A 250 7.14 -3.64 -12.92
C THR A 250 5.68 -3.98 -12.64
N TRP A 251 4.86 -2.99 -12.26
CA TRP A 251 3.45 -3.21 -11.98
C TRP A 251 2.58 -3.47 -13.21
N ARG A 252 2.97 -2.96 -14.39
CA ARG A 252 2.32 -3.31 -15.66
C ARG A 252 2.45 -4.81 -15.94
N TYR A 253 3.64 -5.38 -15.73
CA TYR A 253 3.85 -6.82 -15.88
C TYR A 253 3.07 -7.64 -14.84
N ILE A 254 2.97 -7.14 -13.60
CA ILE A 254 2.13 -7.78 -12.58
C ILE A 254 0.64 -7.73 -12.98
N CYS A 255 0.14 -6.63 -13.56
CA CYS A 255 -1.23 -6.54 -14.10
C CYS A 255 -1.48 -7.66 -15.11
N TYR A 256 -0.56 -7.87 -16.06
CA TYR A 256 -0.64 -8.94 -17.05
C TYR A 256 -0.73 -10.33 -16.39
N ILE A 257 0.17 -10.66 -15.46
CA ILE A 257 0.15 -11.96 -14.76
C ILE A 257 -1.18 -12.15 -14.01
N MET A 258 -1.65 -11.09 -13.34
CA MET A 258 -2.86 -11.09 -12.53
C MET A 258 -4.17 -11.00 -13.33
N GLY A 259 -4.11 -10.89 -14.66
CA GLY A 259 -5.30 -10.77 -15.51
C GLY A 259 -6.03 -9.42 -15.38
N THR A 260 -5.34 -8.38 -14.90
CA THR A 260 -5.87 -7.00 -14.84
C THR A 260 -5.52 -6.26 -16.12
N PRO A 261 -6.43 -5.45 -16.71
CA PRO A 261 -6.06 -4.62 -17.86
C PRO A 261 -4.88 -3.70 -17.54
N ASP A 262 -3.84 -3.72 -18.37
CA ASP A 262 -2.55 -3.08 -18.10
C ASP A 262 -2.33 -1.76 -18.87
N PHE A 263 -3.25 -1.42 -19.80
CA PHE A 263 -3.14 -0.26 -20.70
C PHE A 263 -2.90 1.08 -19.97
N PHE A 264 -3.38 1.20 -18.73
CA PHE A 264 -3.25 2.42 -17.96
C PHE A 264 -1.83 2.63 -17.40
N LEU A 265 -0.99 1.59 -17.39
CA LEU A 265 0.41 1.67 -16.97
C LEU A 265 1.40 1.72 -18.14
N GLU A 266 0.91 1.90 -19.36
CA GLU A 266 1.76 1.97 -20.55
C GLU A 266 2.76 3.13 -20.50
N THR A 267 2.34 4.30 -19.98
CA THR A 267 3.24 5.45 -19.79
C THR A 267 2.99 6.11 -18.43
N PRO A 268 3.99 6.85 -17.89
CA PRO A 268 3.79 7.63 -16.67
C PRO A 268 2.60 8.59 -16.74
N GLU A 269 2.34 9.19 -17.92
CA GLU A 269 1.25 10.13 -18.14
C GLU A 269 -0.12 9.45 -18.12
N SER A 270 -0.26 8.27 -18.77
CA SER A 270 -1.52 7.52 -18.73
C SER A 270 -1.80 6.99 -17.33
N ALA A 271 -0.76 6.54 -16.63
CA ALA A 271 -0.84 6.05 -15.25
C ALA A 271 -1.29 7.14 -14.28
N LYS A 272 -0.73 8.34 -14.43
CA LYS A 272 -1.14 9.52 -13.65
C LYS A 272 -2.56 9.96 -13.98
N ALA A 273 -2.93 10.00 -15.26
CA ALA A 273 -4.27 10.38 -15.68
C ALA A 273 -5.34 9.38 -15.19
N MET A 274 -5.03 8.08 -15.18
CA MET A 274 -5.91 7.06 -14.62
C MET A 274 -6.09 7.25 -13.11
N MET A 275 -5.00 7.46 -12.37
CA MET A 275 -5.06 7.79 -10.94
C MET A 275 -5.98 8.99 -10.69
N GLU A 276 -5.77 10.09 -11.40
CA GLU A 276 -6.58 11.31 -11.28
C GLU A 276 -8.06 11.08 -11.63
N SER A 277 -8.32 10.22 -12.63
CA SER A 277 -9.67 9.82 -13.02
C SER A 277 -10.37 9.02 -11.91
N ILE A 278 -9.68 8.04 -11.32
CA ILE A 278 -10.16 7.23 -10.19
C ILE A 278 -10.50 8.12 -8.98
N PHE A 279 -9.61 9.05 -8.62
CA PHE A 279 -9.84 9.97 -7.49
C PHE A 279 -11.09 10.84 -7.69
N LEU A 280 -11.42 11.18 -8.93
CA LEU A 280 -12.58 12.02 -9.24
C LEU A 280 -13.90 11.22 -9.30
N SER A 281 -13.88 9.97 -9.78
CA SER A 281 -15.09 9.19 -10.03
C SER A 281 -15.44 8.17 -8.95
N GLU A 282 -14.44 7.58 -8.28
CA GLU A 282 -14.63 6.38 -7.46
C GLU A 282 -14.57 6.62 -5.95
N VAL A 283 -13.88 7.67 -5.49
CA VAL A 283 -13.75 7.95 -4.05
C VAL A 283 -15.11 8.41 -3.51
N LYS A 284 -15.83 7.46 -2.88
CA LYS A 284 -17.15 7.60 -2.26
C LYS A 284 -17.17 6.77 -0.96
N PRO A 285 -16.51 7.25 0.10
CA PRO A 285 -16.49 6.55 1.38
C PRO A 285 -17.91 6.44 1.95
N ASP A 286 -18.24 5.26 2.49
CA ASP A 286 -19.51 5.00 3.19
C ASP A 286 -19.25 4.54 4.64
N GLU A 287 -20.32 4.31 5.40
CA GLU A 287 -20.24 3.88 6.79
C GLU A 287 -19.42 2.58 6.94
N GLN A 288 -19.62 1.62 6.04
CA GLN A 288 -18.92 0.34 6.08
C GLN A 288 -17.41 0.52 5.80
N ALA A 289 -17.03 1.45 4.92
CA ALA A 289 -15.64 1.84 4.74
C ALA A 289 -15.02 2.34 6.05
N GLY A 290 -15.73 3.19 6.80
CA GLY A 290 -15.29 3.67 8.11
C GLY A 290 -15.05 2.55 9.13
N VAL A 291 -15.95 1.55 9.15
CA VAL A 291 -15.81 0.34 9.98
C VAL A 291 -14.55 -0.45 9.63
N ILE A 292 -14.34 -0.78 8.35
CA ILE A 292 -13.18 -1.57 7.93
C ILE A 292 -11.87 -0.79 8.14
N SER A 293 -11.85 0.51 7.86
CA SER A 293 -10.69 1.37 8.13
C SER A 293 -10.31 1.36 9.62
N ASN A 294 -11.29 1.49 10.51
CA ASN A 294 -11.05 1.47 11.96
C ASN A 294 -10.61 0.07 12.45
N ASN A 295 -11.19 -1.01 11.92
CA ASN A 295 -10.75 -2.38 12.21
C ASN A 295 -9.29 -2.59 11.82
N MET A 296 -8.86 -2.04 10.68
CA MET A 296 -7.47 -2.14 10.24
C MET A 296 -6.52 -1.34 11.15
N ILE A 297 -6.89 -0.14 11.59
CA ILE A 297 -6.11 0.58 12.61
C ILE A 297 -6.02 -0.28 13.88
N ASN A 298 -7.15 -0.77 14.39
CA ASN A 298 -7.21 -1.61 15.60
C ASN A 298 -6.42 -2.93 15.47
N ALA A 299 -6.30 -3.45 14.25
CA ALA A 299 -5.51 -4.65 13.98
C ALA A 299 -4.01 -4.37 14.13
N LEU A 300 -3.56 -3.15 13.80
CA LEU A 300 -2.16 -2.74 13.80
C LEU A 300 -1.66 -2.17 15.13
N VAL A 301 -2.55 -1.62 15.98
CA VAL A 301 -2.17 -1.06 17.28
C VAL A 301 -1.39 -2.08 18.11
N GLY A 302 -0.21 -1.67 18.59
CA GLY A 302 0.64 -2.48 19.46
C GLY A 302 1.17 -3.76 18.80
N GLN A 303 1.05 -3.92 17.47
CA GLN A 303 1.56 -5.11 16.81
C GLN A 303 3.03 -5.01 16.47
N ALA A 304 3.76 -6.07 16.78
CA ALA A 304 5.12 -6.28 16.30
C ALA A 304 5.16 -6.30 14.75
N PRO A 305 6.24 -5.80 14.13
CA PRO A 305 7.43 -5.25 14.77
C PRO A 305 7.31 -3.75 15.12
N SER A 306 6.22 -3.08 14.75
CA SER A 306 6.10 -1.62 14.88
C SER A 306 5.75 -1.13 16.28
N TYR A 307 4.88 -1.87 16.98
CA TYR A 307 4.24 -1.46 18.24
C TYR A 307 3.63 -0.05 18.19
N ALA A 308 3.15 0.38 17.01
CA ALA A 308 2.60 1.70 16.80
C ALA A 308 1.37 1.95 17.67
N SER A 309 1.26 3.16 18.21
CA SER A 309 0.06 3.64 18.90
C SER A 309 -1.06 3.97 17.92
N ARG A 310 -2.30 3.94 18.42
CA ARG A 310 -3.48 4.33 17.63
C ARG A 310 -3.37 5.77 17.12
N GLY A 311 -2.95 6.70 17.98
CA GLY A 311 -2.80 8.12 17.61
C GLY A 311 -1.79 8.33 16.50
N PHE A 312 -0.70 7.57 16.48
CA PHE A 312 0.29 7.62 15.41
C PHE A 312 -0.25 7.06 14.08
N LEU A 313 -0.97 5.93 14.11
CA LEU A 313 -1.64 5.37 12.94
C LEU A 313 -2.68 6.33 12.35
N GLN A 314 -3.52 6.92 13.20
CA GLN A 314 -4.49 7.95 12.80
C GLN A 314 -3.80 9.17 12.17
N ALA A 315 -2.69 9.63 12.77
CA ALA A 315 -1.91 10.73 12.21
C ALA A 315 -1.36 10.41 10.81
N MET A 316 -0.89 9.19 10.58
CA MET A 316 -0.45 8.77 9.25
C MET A 316 -1.59 8.78 8.23
N VAL A 317 -2.80 8.33 8.60
CA VAL A 317 -3.96 8.38 7.70
C VAL A 317 -4.30 9.83 7.33
N TYR A 318 -4.35 10.73 8.31
CA TYR A 318 -4.60 12.16 8.08
C TYR A 318 -3.52 12.80 7.20
N TRP A 319 -2.26 12.50 7.44
CA TRP A 319 -1.12 13.03 6.70
C TRP A 319 -1.13 12.57 5.24
N LEU A 320 -1.38 11.27 5.03
CA LEU A 320 -1.22 10.63 3.73
C LEU A 320 -2.48 10.66 2.87
N ASN A 321 -3.69 10.66 3.44
CA ASN A 321 -4.94 10.69 2.67
C ASN A 321 -5.61 12.07 2.67
N GLY A 322 -5.24 12.93 3.64
CA GLY A 322 -5.86 14.23 3.85
C GLY A 322 -7.08 14.18 4.77
N LYS A 323 -7.43 15.35 5.31
CA LYS A 323 -8.49 15.50 6.33
C LYS A 323 -9.88 15.10 5.82
N GLU A 324 -10.16 15.31 4.54
CA GLU A 324 -11.48 15.01 3.95
C GLU A 324 -11.75 13.51 3.96
N ILE A 325 -10.84 12.70 3.41
CA ILE A 325 -10.95 11.22 3.41
C ILE A 325 -10.96 10.70 4.84
N ALA A 326 -10.03 11.14 5.68
CA ALA A 326 -9.93 10.63 7.05
C ALA A 326 -11.21 10.88 7.87
N ARG A 327 -11.85 12.04 7.73
CA ARG A 327 -13.12 12.33 8.39
C ARG A 327 -14.28 11.51 7.83
N SER A 328 -14.33 11.30 6.51
CA SER A 328 -15.36 10.46 5.90
C SER A 328 -15.26 8.98 6.27
N LEU A 329 -14.08 8.53 6.73
CA LEU A 329 -13.85 7.20 7.28
C LEU A 329 -14.02 7.16 8.81
N GLU A 330 -14.55 8.23 9.41
CA GLU A 330 -14.75 8.36 10.86
C GLU A 330 -13.47 8.15 11.67
N ILE A 331 -12.33 8.60 11.13
CA ILE A 331 -11.05 8.53 11.83
C ILE A 331 -10.89 9.79 12.68
N GLU A 332 -10.70 9.58 13.97
CA GLU A 332 -10.48 10.65 14.95
C GLU A 332 -9.26 11.51 14.58
N ALA A 333 -9.38 12.82 14.80
CA ALA A 333 -8.32 13.76 14.47
C ALA A 333 -7.10 13.54 15.38
N PRO A 334 -5.89 13.46 14.81
CA PRO A 334 -4.68 13.22 15.59
C PRO A 334 -4.28 14.46 16.41
N SER A 335 -3.59 14.24 17.53
CA SER A 335 -2.97 15.31 18.28
C SER A 335 -1.75 15.89 17.55
N LEU A 336 -1.34 17.10 17.96
CA LEU A 336 -0.10 17.72 17.44
C LEU A 336 1.13 16.87 17.74
N TYR A 337 1.16 16.18 18.88
CA TYR A 337 2.22 15.23 19.23
C TYR A 337 2.34 14.13 18.17
N HIS A 338 1.28 13.37 17.90
CA HIS A 338 1.34 12.29 16.90
C HIS A 338 1.59 12.82 15.48
N THR A 339 1.04 13.98 15.14
CA THR A 339 1.32 14.65 13.85
C THR A 339 2.81 14.99 13.71
N SER A 340 3.45 15.47 14.79
CA SER A 340 4.89 15.75 14.81
C SER A 340 5.73 14.47 14.64
N LEU A 341 5.30 13.34 15.21
CA LEU A 341 5.97 12.06 15.00
C LEU A 341 5.93 11.63 13.54
N VAL A 342 4.80 11.81 12.84
CA VAL A 342 4.71 11.50 11.40
C VAL A 342 5.65 12.38 10.59
N ALA A 343 5.75 13.67 10.93
CA ALA A 343 6.72 14.58 10.33
C ALA A 343 8.17 14.11 10.58
N GLY A 344 8.48 13.65 11.81
CA GLY A 344 9.76 13.06 12.17
C GLY A 344 10.09 11.80 11.35
N GLN A 345 9.12 10.91 11.15
CA GLN A 345 9.28 9.73 10.30
C GLN A 345 9.53 10.11 8.83
N CYS A 346 8.79 11.08 8.29
CA CYS A 346 9.01 11.56 6.92
C CYS A 346 10.41 12.19 6.77
N TRP A 347 10.85 12.94 7.78
CA TRP A 347 12.21 13.49 7.83
C TRP A 347 13.27 12.41 7.87
N LEU A 348 13.09 11.37 8.68
CA LEU A 348 13.98 10.20 8.68
C LEU A 348 14.04 9.56 7.28
N PHE A 349 12.90 9.34 6.63
CA PHE A 349 12.89 8.75 5.29
C PHE A 349 13.66 9.62 4.30
N MET A 350 13.46 10.93 4.30
CA MET A 350 14.23 11.85 3.45
C MET A 350 15.74 11.75 3.71
N LEU A 351 16.16 11.72 4.98
CA LEU A 351 17.56 11.57 5.37
C LEU A 351 18.16 10.23 4.91
N LEU A 352 17.36 9.16 4.91
CA LEU A 352 17.81 7.83 4.48
C LEU A 352 17.81 7.67 2.96
N THR A 353 16.97 8.40 2.21
CA THR A 353 16.78 8.17 0.78
C THR A 353 17.53 9.15 -0.11
N TYR A 354 17.57 10.44 0.22
CA TYR A 354 18.18 11.44 -0.67
C TYR A 354 19.70 11.29 -0.84
N PRO A 355 20.49 11.03 0.22
CA PRO A 355 21.93 10.81 0.06
C PRO A 355 22.27 9.63 -0.85
N ARG A 356 21.36 8.65 -0.95
CA ARG A 356 21.54 7.47 -1.80
C ARG A 356 21.64 7.82 -3.29
N ARG A 357 21.10 8.96 -3.72
CA ARG A 357 21.21 9.43 -5.12
C ARG A 357 22.62 9.84 -5.52
N PHE A 358 23.45 10.19 -4.55
CA PHE A 358 24.86 10.56 -4.76
C PHE A 358 25.81 9.42 -4.42
N THR A 359 25.27 8.28 -3.99
CA THR A 359 26.03 7.11 -3.59
C THR A 359 26.34 6.26 -4.83
N PRO A 360 27.59 5.78 -5.01
CA PRO A 360 27.92 4.86 -6.09
C PRO A 360 26.98 3.66 -6.15
N THR A 361 26.57 3.25 -7.35
CA THR A 361 25.55 2.21 -7.57
C THR A 361 25.84 0.91 -6.81
N PHE A 362 27.10 0.47 -6.76
CA PHE A 362 27.47 -0.75 -6.04
C PHE A 362 27.26 -0.67 -4.52
N ILE A 363 27.37 0.52 -3.93
CA ILE A 363 27.09 0.74 -2.50
C ILE A 363 25.57 0.79 -2.30
N ASP A 364 24.84 1.47 -3.18
CA ASP A 364 23.38 1.54 -3.10
C ASP A 364 22.73 0.15 -3.22
N ASP A 365 23.25 -0.70 -4.13
CA ASP A 365 22.83 -2.09 -4.28
C ASP A 365 23.13 -2.91 -3.01
N ARG A 366 24.28 -2.72 -2.36
CA ARG A 366 24.57 -3.37 -1.06
C ARG A 366 23.61 -2.93 0.05
N ILE A 367 23.24 -1.65 0.08
CA ILE A 367 22.24 -1.14 1.03
C ILE A 367 20.87 -1.76 0.76
N ASN A 368 20.49 -1.89 -0.52
CA ASN A 368 19.26 -2.60 -0.92
C ASN A 368 19.25 -4.04 -0.44
N GLU A 369 20.31 -4.81 -0.68
CA GLU A 369 20.39 -6.21 -0.24
C GLU A 369 20.36 -6.36 1.29
N ALA A 370 21.07 -5.49 2.01
CA ALA A 370 21.03 -5.48 3.48
C ALA A 370 19.63 -5.14 4.01
N THR A 371 18.95 -4.18 3.39
CA THR A 371 17.59 -3.77 3.74
C THR A 371 16.60 -4.89 3.44
N LYS A 372 16.71 -5.51 2.26
CA LYS A 372 15.92 -6.68 1.85
C LYS A 372 15.98 -7.78 2.88
N LYS A 373 17.19 -8.20 3.29
CA LYS A 373 17.36 -9.24 4.33
C LYS A 373 16.64 -8.88 5.64
N LYS A 374 16.75 -7.62 6.10
CA LYS A 374 16.11 -7.16 7.34
C LYS A 374 14.58 -7.16 7.24
N ILE A 375 14.04 -6.70 6.12
CA ILE A 375 12.59 -6.64 5.88
C ILE A 375 11.99 -8.05 5.79
N TYR A 376 12.63 -8.96 5.05
CA TYR A 376 12.21 -10.36 4.99
C TYR A 376 12.28 -11.05 6.36
N ASP A 377 13.34 -10.83 7.15
CA ASP A 377 13.41 -11.33 8.52
C ASP A 377 12.22 -10.83 9.35
N ALA A 378 11.97 -9.52 9.35
CA ALA A 378 10.98 -8.89 10.21
C ALA A 378 9.51 -9.17 9.82
N LEU A 379 9.20 -9.34 8.54
CA LEU A 379 7.82 -9.43 8.05
C LEU A 379 7.44 -10.81 7.53
N VAL A 380 8.41 -11.61 7.08
CA VAL A 380 8.16 -12.91 6.44
C VAL A 380 8.65 -14.09 7.29
N HIS A 381 9.87 -14.06 7.83
CA HIS A 381 10.48 -15.25 8.42
C HIS A 381 10.35 -15.36 9.95
N ASN A 382 10.59 -14.28 10.69
CA ASN A 382 10.79 -14.32 12.14
C ASN A 382 9.47 -14.18 12.92
N LYS A 383 8.81 -15.30 13.23
CA LYS A 383 7.54 -15.32 13.98
C LYS A 383 7.63 -14.65 15.35
N GLU A 384 8.79 -14.72 16.00
CA GLU A 384 9.00 -14.08 17.32
C GLU A 384 8.90 -12.55 17.23
N LYS A 385 9.15 -11.97 16.05
CA LYS A 385 8.99 -10.54 15.75
C LYS A 385 7.62 -10.19 15.15
N GLY A 386 6.68 -11.12 15.14
CA GLY A 386 5.34 -10.93 14.57
C GLY A 386 5.25 -11.16 13.05
N ALA A 387 6.30 -11.71 12.42
CA ALA A 387 6.29 -12.04 11.00
C ALA A 387 5.29 -13.16 10.66
N LEU A 388 4.97 -13.29 9.37
CA LEU A 388 4.05 -14.31 8.86
C LEU A 388 4.52 -15.74 9.19
N GLY A 389 5.80 -16.00 8.96
CA GLY A 389 6.49 -17.25 9.26
C GLY A 389 6.14 -18.44 8.35
N TYR A 390 5.57 -18.18 7.18
CA TYR A 390 5.32 -19.17 6.12
C TYR A 390 5.25 -18.50 4.74
N LYS A 391 5.40 -19.28 3.66
CA LYS A 391 5.09 -18.84 2.29
C LYS A 391 3.58 -18.87 2.09
N ALA A 392 2.96 -17.71 1.87
CA ALA A 392 1.53 -17.60 1.64
C ALA A 392 1.14 -18.37 0.38
N LYS A 393 0.14 -19.23 0.53
CA LYS A 393 -0.44 -19.98 -0.59
C LYS A 393 -1.69 -19.32 -1.18
N PHE A 394 -2.18 -18.27 -0.53
CA PHE A 394 -3.42 -17.55 -0.88
C PHE A 394 -4.61 -18.49 -1.09
N THR A 395 -4.76 -19.48 -0.20
CA THR A 395 -5.89 -20.42 -0.24
C THR A 395 -7.20 -19.71 0.11
N PHE A 396 -8.32 -20.26 -0.36
CA PHE A 396 -9.66 -19.68 -0.19
C PHE A 396 -10.23 -19.88 1.22
N LYS A 397 -9.51 -19.37 2.23
CA LYS A 397 -9.79 -19.54 3.66
C LYS A 397 -10.99 -18.72 4.14
N TRP A 398 -11.18 -17.53 3.58
CA TRP A 398 -12.19 -16.56 4.00
C TRP A 398 -13.38 -16.62 3.06
N ILE A 399 -14.32 -17.52 3.36
CA ILE A 399 -15.41 -17.89 2.47
C ILE A 399 -16.62 -16.98 2.72
N PRO A 400 -17.11 -16.25 1.70
CA PRO A 400 -18.35 -15.51 1.81
C PRO A 400 -19.54 -16.38 2.22
N ALA A 401 -20.38 -15.82 3.11
CA ALA A 401 -21.60 -16.42 3.62
C ALA A 401 -22.75 -15.39 3.64
N LEU A 402 -24.00 -15.86 3.62
CA LEU A 402 -25.19 -14.99 3.53
C LEU A 402 -25.39 -14.10 4.75
N ASP A 403 -25.15 -14.64 5.96
CA ASP A 403 -25.41 -13.95 7.22
C ASP A 403 -24.16 -13.25 7.79
N PHE A 404 -23.16 -13.00 6.93
CA PHE A 404 -21.91 -12.42 7.33
C PHE A 404 -21.71 -11.00 6.80
N ARG A 405 -21.46 -10.07 7.72
CA ARG A 405 -20.83 -8.76 7.48
C ARG A 405 -19.72 -8.55 8.48
N THR A 406 -18.73 -7.73 8.10
CA THR A 406 -17.61 -7.38 8.97
C THR A 406 -18.10 -6.42 10.06
N PRO A 407 -18.11 -6.86 11.34
CA PRO A 407 -18.58 -6.00 12.42
C PRO A 407 -17.53 -4.93 12.78
N PRO A 408 -17.94 -3.83 13.42
CA PRO A 408 -17.01 -2.99 14.17
C PRO A 408 -16.24 -3.85 15.19
N GLY A 409 -14.93 -3.69 15.23
CA GLY A 409 -14.05 -4.43 16.11
C GLY A 409 -13.21 -3.49 16.96
N ASP A 410 -13.01 -3.87 18.22
CA ASP A 410 -12.20 -3.08 19.16
C ASP A 410 -10.72 -3.47 19.15
N THR A 411 -9.87 -2.54 19.62
CA THR A 411 -8.50 -2.89 19.98
C THR A 411 -8.50 -3.64 21.32
N LYS A 412 -7.68 -4.69 21.45
CA LYS A 412 -7.47 -5.34 22.76
C LYS A 412 -6.79 -4.34 23.70
N ALA A 413 -7.35 -4.12 24.89
CA ALA A 413 -6.86 -3.14 25.87
C ALA A 413 -5.36 -3.29 26.15
N ASP A 414 -4.87 -4.53 26.24
CA ASP A 414 -3.46 -4.82 26.49
C ASP A 414 -2.54 -4.35 25.35
N ARG A 415 -2.98 -4.48 24.09
CA ARG A 415 -2.22 -3.98 22.93
C ARG A 415 -2.12 -2.45 22.92
N THR A 416 -3.13 -1.76 23.44
CA THR A 416 -3.08 -0.29 23.56
C THR A 416 -2.09 0.13 24.64
N LYS A 417 -2.10 -0.55 25.80
CA LYS A 417 -1.18 -0.28 26.92
C LYS A 417 0.29 -0.55 26.58
N ASP A 418 0.54 -1.49 25.68
CA ASP A 418 1.88 -1.89 25.22
C ASP A 418 2.30 -1.22 23.90
N SER A 419 1.72 -0.07 23.55
CA SER A 419 2.04 0.65 22.30
C SER A 419 2.79 1.98 22.53
N GLY A 420 3.45 2.46 21.47
CA GLY A 420 4.04 3.80 21.40
C GLY A 420 5.47 3.93 21.95
N ALA A 421 6.03 5.13 21.80
CA ALA A 421 7.45 5.42 22.03
C ALA A 421 7.97 5.17 23.46
N LEU A 422 7.09 5.18 24.47
CA LEU A 422 7.48 4.99 25.87
C LEU A 422 7.67 3.51 26.25
N LYS A 423 7.12 2.59 25.45
CA LYS A 423 7.16 1.15 25.72
C LYS A 423 8.14 0.42 24.81
N HIS A 424 8.17 0.83 23.54
CA HIS A 424 8.96 0.16 22.51
C HIS A 424 9.81 1.16 21.75
N PHE A 425 11.03 0.74 21.39
CA PHE A 425 11.88 1.48 20.46
C PHE A 425 11.44 1.23 19.01
N GLY A 426 10.22 1.67 18.70
CA GLY A 426 9.58 1.55 17.39
C GLY A 426 9.67 2.84 16.56
N PRO A 427 8.85 2.97 15.49
CA PRO A 427 8.85 4.13 14.60
C PRO A 427 8.65 5.48 15.33
N GLU A 428 7.84 5.50 16.38
CA GLU A 428 7.61 6.70 17.18
C GLU A 428 8.85 7.14 17.97
N ALA A 429 9.54 6.21 18.64
CA ALA A 429 10.77 6.51 19.38
C ALA A 429 11.87 6.98 18.44
N VAL A 430 12.02 6.33 17.28
CA VAL A 430 12.95 6.75 16.24
C VAL A 430 12.60 8.17 15.75
N SER A 431 11.31 8.47 15.54
CA SER A 431 10.86 9.79 15.12
C SER A 431 11.19 10.88 16.14
N ILE A 432 11.04 10.60 17.44
CA ILE A 432 11.46 11.52 18.52
C ILE A 432 12.96 11.78 18.43
N VAL A 433 13.78 10.74 18.35
CA VAL A 433 15.24 10.86 18.23
C VAL A 433 15.62 11.68 17.00
N THR A 434 15.00 11.39 15.85
CA THR A 434 15.23 12.12 14.59
C THR A 434 14.92 13.62 14.74
N LEU A 435 13.80 13.97 15.37
CA LEU A 435 13.43 15.36 15.58
C LEU A 435 14.40 16.07 16.53
N LEU A 436 14.77 15.44 17.64
CA LEU A 436 15.72 15.99 18.61
C LEU A 436 17.12 16.20 18.00
N MET A 437 17.64 15.21 17.27
CA MET A 437 18.94 15.30 16.61
C MET A 437 18.97 16.38 15.53
N THR A 438 17.87 16.54 14.80
CA THR A 438 17.73 17.59 13.78
C THR A 438 17.68 18.97 14.42
N ALA A 439 16.90 19.14 15.48
CA ALA A 439 16.83 20.39 16.23
C ALA A 439 18.20 20.77 16.82
N PHE A 440 18.92 19.81 17.40
CA PHE A 440 20.26 20.03 17.93
C PHE A 440 21.26 20.44 16.83
N SER A 441 21.25 19.74 15.70
CA SER A 441 22.12 20.06 14.56
C SER A 441 21.82 21.45 13.99
N ALA A 442 20.54 21.82 13.86
CA ALA A 442 20.13 23.14 13.40
C ALA A 442 20.58 24.24 14.37
N ALA A 443 20.38 24.05 15.67
CA ALA A 443 20.84 25.00 16.69
C ALA A 443 22.37 25.17 16.67
N GLY A 444 23.13 24.08 16.51
CA GLY A 444 24.58 24.12 16.36
C GLY A 444 25.03 24.86 15.10
N GLY A 445 24.35 24.65 13.98
CA GLY A 445 24.61 25.36 12.72
C GLY A 445 24.33 26.86 12.81
N VAL A 446 23.19 27.25 13.40
CA VAL A 446 22.85 28.65 13.66
C VAL A 446 23.90 29.29 14.58
N TRP A 447 24.28 28.61 15.65
CA TRP A 447 25.29 29.10 16.58
C TRP A 447 26.67 29.24 15.93
N GLY A 448 27.08 28.29 15.10
CA GLY A 448 28.33 28.33 14.33
C GLY A 448 28.35 29.48 13.32
N ALA A 449 27.25 29.67 12.57
CA ALA A 449 27.10 30.77 11.63
C ALA A 449 27.13 32.13 12.34
N PHE A 450 26.42 32.26 13.47
CA PHE A 450 26.41 33.47 14.28
C PHE A 450 27.79 33.78 14.86
N SER A 451 28.49 32.77 15.38
CA SER A 451 29.85 32.89 15.92
C SER A 451 30.86 33.28 14.83
N THR A 452 30.70 32.75 13.61
CA THR A 452 31.54 33.07 12.46
C THR A 452 31.30 34.49 11.96
N ALA A 453 30.03 34.87 11.74
CA ALA A 453 29.66 36.24 11.35
C ALA A 453 30.21 37.27 12.34
N LYS A 454 30.15 36.95 13.63
CA LYS A 454 30.74 37.77 14.69
C LYS A 454 32.27 37.83 14.64
N LYS A 455 32.96 36.71 14.39
CA LYS A 455 34.42 36.67 14.22
C LYS A 455 34.89 37.57 13.06
N PHE A 456 34.06 37.72 12.02
CA PHE A 456 34.32 38.60 10.88
C PHE A 456 33.72 40.02 11.04
N GLY A 457 33.23 40.39 12.23
CA GLY A 457 32.73 41.75 12.52
C GLY A 457 31.39 42.09 11.86
N LEU A 458 30.65 41.11 11.34
CA LEU A 458 29.35 41.31 10.69
C LEU A 458 28.19 41.44 11.70
N LEU A 459 28.44 41.16 12.99
CA LEU A 459 27.46 41.24 14.09
C LEU A 459 28.09 41.85 15.35
N PRO A 460 27.30 42.54 16.20
CA PRO A 460 27.80 43.17 17.43
C PRO A 460 28.33 42.17 18.47
N ALA A 461 29.08 42.69 19.46
CA ALA A 461 29.59 41.91 20.59
C ALA A 461 28.46 41.20 21.37
N TRP A 462 28.79 40.10 22.06
CA TRP A 462 27.80 39.42 22.90
C TRP A 462 27.47 40.37 24.05
N PRO A 463 26.20 40.46 24.49
CA PRO A 463 25.89 41.12 25.74
C PRO A 463 26.73 40.50 26.85
N ALA A 464 27.35 41.32 27.70
CA ALA A 464 28.27 40.86 28.74
C ALA A 464 27.65 39.81 29.70
N TRP A 465 26.33 39.80 29.83
CA TRP A 465 25.58 38.86 30.67
C TRP A 465 25.41 37.46 30.08
N LEU A 466 25.55 37.29 28.75
CA LEU A 466 25.19 36.04 28.08
C LEU A 466 26.13 34.87 28.41
N PRO A 467 27.47 35.04 28.46
CA PRO A 467 28.37 33.97 28.89
C PRO A 467 28.07 33.47 30.31
N GLU A 468 27.75 34.39 31.22
CA GLU A 468 27.41 34.09 32.61
C GLU A 468 26.08 33.34 32.72
N PHE A 469 25.08 33.73 31.90
CA PHE A 469 23.80 33.05 31.80
C PHE A 469 23.92 31.62 31.25
N MET A 470 24.72 31.41 30.19
CA MET A 470 24.95 30.08 29.61
C MET A 470 25.70 29.15 30.59
N LEU A 471 26.65 29.69 31.37
CA LEU A 471 27.33 28.95 32.44
C LEU A 471 26.38 28.53 33.57
N ARG A 472 25.36 29.33 33.86
CA ARG A 472 24.30 28.96 34.83
C ARG A 472 23.39 27.86 34.30
N LEU A 473 23.06 27.87 33.02
CA LEU A 473 22.26 26.80 32.38
C LEU A 473 23.03 25.48 32.26
N ALA A 474 24.35 25.53 32.04
CA ALA A 474 25.19 24.34 31.89
C ALA A 474 25.53 23.65 33.23
N LYS A 475 25.26 24.31 34.37
CA LYS A 475 25.34 23.70 35.69
C LYS A 475 23.94 23.26 36.10
N PRO A 476 23.61 21.96 36.06
CA PRO A 476 22.37 21.51 36.65
C PRO A 476 22.51 21.75 38.16
N THR A 477 21.79 22.73 38.70
CA THR A 477 21.60 22.85 40.13
C THR A 477 20.69 21.71 40.57
N PHE A 478 21.24 20.51 40.68
CA PHE A 478 20.73 19.54 41.64
C PHE A 478 21.32 19.91 42.99
N SER A 479 20.48 20.52 43.81
CA SER A 479 20.67 20.72 45.24
C SER A 479 19.47 20.05 45.89
N PRO A 480 19.69 19.28 46.97
CA PRO A 480 19.60 17.82 47.01
C PRO A 480 18.18 17.24 47.00
#